data_AF-A0A643K2H9-F1
#
_entry.id   AF-A0A643K2H9-F1
#
_cell.length_a   1.000
_cell.length_b   1.000
_cell.length_c   1.000
_cell.angle_alpha   90.00
_cell.angle_beta   90.00
_cell.angle_gamma   90.00
#
_symmetry.space_group_name_H-M   'P 1'
#
loop_
_entity.id
_entity.type
_entity.pdbx_description
1 polymer ?
#
loop_
_entity_poly.entity_id
_entity_poly.type
_entity_poly.pdbx_seq_one_letter_code
_entity_poly.pdbx_strand_id
1 'polypeptide(L)' 'MPADDYLTPTFVLFVGGFVAAIFFFGAVLAYVASGGVEAVTGLALGLAGIGGLFLAVGVVGAGVLRYWKKS' A
#
# COMPACT_ATOMS: atom_id res chain seq x y z
N MET A 1 -23.18 8.60 -12.00
CA MET A 1 -21.89 9.28 -12.25
C MET A 1 -20.86 8.18 -12.47
N PRO A 2 -20.15 8.16 -13.59
CA PRO A 2 -19.26 7.05 -13.90
C PRO A 2 -18.04 7.07 -12.94
N ALA A 3 -17.54 5.89 -12.55
CA ALA A 3 -16.58 5.71 -11.45
C ALA A 3 -15.16 6.22 -11.76
N ASP A 4 -14.89 6.44 -13.04
CA ASP A 4 -13.70 7.04 -13.64
C ASP A 4 -13.52 8.52 -13.28
N ASP A 5 -14.60 9.26 -13.00
CA ASP A 5 -14.52 10.69 -12.62
C ASP A 5 -13.68 10.93 -11.34
N TYR A 6 -13.54 9.92 -10.48
CA TYR A 6 -12.78 10.02 -9.22
C TYR A 6 -11.35 9.45 -9.32
N LEU A 7 -11.00 8.75 -10.40
CA LEU A 7 -9.71 8.07 -10.57
C LEU A 7 -8.63 9.02 -11.09
N THR A 8 -8.20 9.95 -10.23
CA THR A 8 -7.04 10.81 -10.50
C THR A 8 -5.73 10.14 -10.07
N PRO A 9 -4.59 10.40 -10.75
CA PRO A 9 -3.29 9.87 -10.34
C PRO A 9 -2.95 10.20 -8.88
N THR A 10 -3.28 11.42 -8.43
CA THR A 10 -3.06 11.86 -7.05
C THR A 10 -3.89 11.05 -6.07
N PHE A 11 -5.16 10.79 -6.39
CA PHE A 11 -6.04 9.97 -5.55
C PHE A 11 -5.53 8.53 -5.44
N VAL A 12 -5.10 7.92 -6.55
CA VAL A 12 -4.54 6.57 -6.55
C VAL A 12 -3.25 6.47 -5.73
N LEU A 13 -2.35 7.45 -5.83
CA LEU A 13 -1.15 7.52 -4.98
C LEU A 13 -1.51 7.66 -3.51
N PHE A 14 -2.49 8.52 -3.19
CA PHE A 14 -2.92 8.73 -1.82
C PHE A 14 -3.50 7.46 -1.22
N VAL A 15 -4.43 6.79 -1.90
CA VAL A 15 -5.06 5.56 -1.40
C VAL A 15 -4.01 4.45 -1.26
N GLY A 16 -3.17 4.24 -2.28
CA GLY A 16 -2.11 3.22 -2.22
C GLY A 16 -1.11 3.48 -1.10
N GLY A 17 -0.67 4.73 -0.94
CA GLY A 17 0.25 5.14 0.12
C GLY A 17 -0.36 5.06 1.52
N PHE A 18 -1.63 5.46 1.68
CA PHE A 18 -2.33 5.41 2.96
C PHE A 18 -2.55 3.97 3.43
N VAL A 19 -3.03 3.09 2.53
CA VAL A 19 -3.22 1.67 2.85
C VAL A 19 -1.87 1.03 3.18
N ALA A 20 -0.83 1.30 2.38
CA ALA A 20 0.52 0.83 2.67
C ALA A 20 1.02 1.28 4.05
N ALA A 21 0.80 2.54 4.41
CA ALA A 21 1.20 3.09 5.71
C ALA A 21 0.51 2.38 6.88
N ILE A 22 -0.78 2.05 6.77
CA ILE A 22 -1.50 1.29 7.80
C ILE A 22 -0.89 -0.10 7.97
N PHE A 23 -0.61 -0.79 6.87
CA PHE A 23 -0.02 -2.13 6.90
C PHE A 23 1.41 -2.11 7.47
N PHE A 24 2.23 -1.13 7.09
CA PHE A 24 3.57 -0.97 7.66
C PHE A 24 3.51 -0.61 9.14
N PHE A 25 2.59 0.25 9.54
CA PHE A 25 2.38 0.56 10.96
C PHE A 25 2.00 -0.69 11.75
N GLY A 26 1.04 -1.48 11.25
CA GLY A 26 0.68 -2.77 11.84
C GLY A 26 1.84 -3.76 11.89
N ALA A 27 2.66 -3.82 10.83
CA ALA A 27 3.86 -4.65 10.78
C ALA A 27 4.87 -4.27 11.87
N VAL A 28 5.12 -2.97 12.07
CA VAL A 28 6.01 -2.48 13.13
C VAL A 28 5.47 -2.86 14.51
N LEU A 29 4.17 -2.67 14.76
CA LEU A 29 3.55 -3.06 16.03
C LEU A 29 3.65 -4.57 16.27
N ALA A 30 3.36 -5.38 15.26
CA ALA A 30 3.44 -6.84 15.34
C ALA A 30 4.89 -7.30 15.59
N TYR A 31 5.87 -6.66 14.94
CA TYR A 31 7.28 -6.97 15.14
C TYR A 31 7.75 -6.64 16.56
N VAL A 32 7.38 -5.47 17.09
CA VAL A 32 7.72 -5.06 18.46
C VAL A 32 7.02 -5.95 19.48
N ALA A 33 5.75 -6.29 19.26
CA ALA A 33 4.98 -7.15 20.14
C ALA A 33 5.37 -8.64 20.05
N SER A 34 6.11 -9.06 19.02
CA SER A 34 6.46 -10.47 18.82
C SER A 34 7.32 -11.02 19.96
N GLY A 35 8.15 -10.18 20.58
CA GLY A 35 9.07 -10.60 21.64
C GLY A 35 10.01 -11.75 21.22
N GLY A 36 10.26 -11.91 19.92
CA GLY A 36 11.06 -13.01 19.37
C GLY A 36 10.27 -14.27 18.99
N VAL A 37 8.94 -14.29 19.11
CA VAL A 37 8.11 -15.40 18.63
C VAL A 37 8.09 -15.40 17.10
N GLU A 38 8.57 -16.48 16.49
CA GLU A 38 8.71 -16.61 15.03
C GLU A 38 7.39 -16.43 14.28
N ALA A 39 6.29 -17.02 14.78
CA ALA A 39 4.98 -16.91 14.15
C ALA A 39 4.49 -15.47 14.04
N VAL A 40 4.70 -14.66 15.08
CA VAL A 40 4.29 -13.25 15.13
C VAL A 40 5.23 -12.38 14.29
N THR A 41 6.51 -12.75 14.22
CA THR A 41 7.49 -12.12 13.32
C THR A 41 7.14 -12.38 11.86
N GLY A 42 6.72 -13.60 11.51
CA GLY A 42 6.21 -13.94 10.19
C GLY A 42 4.96 -13.13 9.81
N LEU A 43 4.05 -12.90 10.77
CA LEU A 43 2.90 -12.02 10.58
C LEU A 43 3.34 -10.58 10.28
N ALA A 44 4.32 -10.05 11.01
CA ALA A 44 4.86 -8.71 10.77
C ALA A 44 5.44 -8.58 9.35
N LEU A 45 6.20 -9.58 8.89
CA LEU A 45 6.72 -9.62 7.51
C LEU A 45 5.60 -9.72 6.48
N GLY A 46 4.56 -10.51 6.75
CA GLY A 46 3.39 -10.62 5.89
C GLY A 46 2.65 -9.28 5.73
N LEU A 47 2.42 -8.57 6.85
CA LEU A 47 1.82 -7.24 6.85
C LEU A 47 2.70 -6.24 6.08
N ALA A 48 4.01 -6.25 6.28
CA ALA A 48 4.93 -5.40 5.54
C ALA A 48 4.91 -5.72 4.03
N GLY A 49 4.86 -7.00 3.66
CA GLY A 49 4.74 -7.42 2.26
C GLY A 49 3.45 -6.92 1.61
N ILE A 50 2.31 -7.04 2.30
CA ILE A 50 1.02 -6.53 1.82
C ILE A 50 1.08 -5.00 1.68
N GLY A 51 1.63 -4.29 2.66
CA GLY A 51 1.82 -2.84 2.57
C GLY A 51 2.69 -2.44 1.37
N GLY A 52 3.78 -3.15 1.14
CA GLY A 52 4.66 -2.95 -0.02
C GLY A 52 3.94 -3.18 -1.35
N LEU A 53 3.08 -4.20 -1.44
CA LEU A 53 2.26 -4.47 -2.63
C LEU A 53 1.28 -3.33 -2.92
N PHE A 54 0.58 -2.82 -1.91
CA PHE A 54 -0.33 -1.68 -2.08
C PHE A 54 0.42 -0.41 -2.54
N LEU A 55 1.62 -0.18 -2.01
CA LEU A 55 2.46 0.94 -2.44
C LEU A 55 2.88 0.78 -3.91
N ALA A 56 3.37 -0.40 -4.28
CA ALA A 56 3.81 -0.70 -5.64
C ALA A 56 2.65 -0.55 -6.65
N VAL A 57 1.48 -1.14 -6.34
CA VAL A 57 0.28 -1.03 -7.18
C VAL A 57 -0.20 0.42 -7.28
N GLY A 58 -0.19 1.19 -6.19
CA GLY A 58 -0.55 2.60 -6.20
C GLY A 58 0.38 3.45 -7.09
N VAL A 59 1.69 3.24 -6.98
CA VAL A 59 2.69 3.93 -7.81
C VAL A 59 2.54 3.56 -9.28
N VAL A 60 2.42 2.26 -9.60
CA VAL A 60 2.25 1.78 -10.97
C VAL A 60 0.93 2.29 -11.56
N GLY A 61 -0.18 2.17 -10.83
CA GLY A 61 -1.50 2.62 -11.28
C GLY A 61 -1.53 4.12 -11.58
N ALA A 62 -0.96 4.94 -10.70
CA ALA A 62 -0.85 6.37 -10.94
C ALA A 62 0.07 6.72 -12.12
N GLY A 63 1.17 5.97 -12.28
CA GLY A 63 2.07 6.09 -13.43
C GLY A 63 1.35 5.80 -14.76
N VAL A 64 0.58 4.71 -14.81
CA VAL A 64 -0.23 4.33 -15.97
C VAL A 64 -1.26 5.41 -16.30
N LEU A 65 -2.03 5.88 -15.30
CA LEU A 65 -3.01 6.94 -15.49
C LEU A 65 -2.37 8.24 -16.01
N ARG A 66 -1.19 8.60 -15.50
CA ARG A 66 -0.46 9.79 -15.95
C ARG A 66 0.06 9.63 -17.38
N TYR A 67 0.49 8.43 -17.77
CA TYR A 67 0.93 8.15 -19.14
C TYR A 67 -0.24 8.27 -20.12
N TRP A 68 -1.39 7.69 -19.78
CA TRP A 68 -2.58 7.69 -20.64
C TRP A 68 -3.15 9.10 -20.82
N LYS A 69 -3.12 9.94 -19.78
CA LYS A 69 -3.58 11.34 -19.87
C LYS A 69 -2.68 12.24 -20.74
N LYS A 70 -1.44 11.83 -20.99
CA LYS A 70 -0.48 12.60 -21.81
C LYS A 70 -0.49 12.20 -23.29
N SER A 71 -1.03 11.03 -23.62
CA SER A 71 -1.09 10.50 -24.99
C SER A 71 -2.36 10.92 -25.70
#